data_AF-A0A2P7TCT1-F1
#
_entry.id   AF-A0A2P7TCT1-F1
#
_cell.length_a   1.000
_cell.length_b   1.000
_cell.length_c   1.000
_cell.angle_alpha   90.00
_cell.angle_beta   90.00
_cell.angle_gamma   90.00
#
_symmetry.space_group_name_H-M   'P 1'
#
loop_
_entity.id
_entity.type
_entity.pdbx_description
1 polymer ?
#
loop_
_entity_poly.entity_id
_entity_poly.type
_entity_poly.pdbx_seq_one_letter_code
_entity_poly.pdbx_strand_id
1 'polypeptide(L)'
;MVNLQIIHNMPHLLLFICIIFLTLFGCKQQPAAEQSEPAAPAISTNAGQDEAATGAEAEAAPETVRNTDAAFDLMNTESLGSLKLGLTQKEVLAQLGKPDAKSKAIIWEADGLTHQEWNYKTKGIVLDMSGQSENDFTLGSITITPPCTLKTKVGIGIGSPLTEVTNAYKSYIDPELSDTAYVVAGSVYGGVVFTFGNQKVSSVFIGAAAE
;
A
#
# COMPACT_ATOMS: atom_id res chain seq x y z
N MET A 1 14.63 -65.59 4.08
CA MET A 1 13.34 -65.55 3.35
C MET A 1 12.97 -64.08 3.21
N VAL A 2 13.53 -63.30 2.27
CA VAL A 2 13.33 -63.21 0.80
C VAL A 2 11.88 -63.00 0.37
N ASN A 3 11.56 -61.74 0.06
CA ASN A 3 10.84 -61.22 -1.13
C ASN A 3 10.72 -59.69 -0.91
N LEU A 4 11.34 -58.73 -1.60
CA LEU A 4 11.91 -58.56 -2.96
C LEU A 4 10.89 -58.74 -4.10
N GLN A 5 10.28 -57.64 -4.57
CA GLN A 5 10.59 -56.98 -5.87
C GLN A 5 9.53 -55.90 -6.23
N ILE A 6 9.92 -54.63 -6.46
CA ILE A 6 10.18 -53.92 -7.76
C ILE A 6 8.85 -53.46 -8.41
N ILE A 7 8.64 -52.24 -8.93
CA ILE A 7 9.10 -51.62 -10.21
C ILE A 7 9.01 -50.06 -10.04
N HIS A 8 10.11 -49.27 -10.06
CA HIS A 8 10.74 -48.55 -11.18
C HIS A 8 9.82 -47.67 -12.07
N ASN A 9 10.06 -46.35 -12.13
CA ASN A 9 10.29 -45.58 -13.38
C ASN A 9 10.28 -44.04 -13.18
N MET A 10 11.47 -43.45 -13.18
CA MET A 10 11.83 -42.19 -13.88
C MET A 10 12.66 -42.65 -15.11
N PRO A 11 12.79 -41.95 -16.26
CA PRO A 11 13.24 -40.54 -16.34
C PRO A 11 12.80 -39.76 -17.62
N HIS A 12 13.41 -38.58 -17.84
CA HIS A 12 13.57 -37.86 -19.12
C HIS A 12 12.40 -37.05 -19.72
N LEU A 13 12.48 -35.70 -19.57
CA LEU A 13 12.42 -34.79 -20.73
C LEU A 13 13.09 -33.44 -20.43
N LEU A 14 14.41 -33.47 -20.27
CA LEU A 14 15.25 -32.33 -20.63
C LEU A 14 15.37 -32.33 -22.17
N LEU A 15 15.34 -31.13 -22.76
CA LEU A 15 15.86 -30.77 -24.09
C LEU A 15 14.85 -30.71 -25.27
N PHE A 16 14.24 -29.54 -25.48
CA PHE A 16 13.91 -28.96 -26.80
C PHE A 16 14.02 -27.43 -26.64
N ILE A 17 15.19 -26.85 -26.91
CA ILE A 17 15.66 -26.35 -28.21
C ILE A 17 15.29 -24.88 -28.41
N CYS A 18 16.37 -24.10 -28.54
CA CYS A 18 16.49 -22.72 -28.95
C CYS A 18 15.70 -22.36 -30.22
N ILE A 19 15.70 -21.05 -30.50
CA ILE A 19 15.28 -20.35 -31.73
C ILE A 19 13.79 -20.00 -31.61
N ILE A 20 13.41 -18.74 -31.43
CA ILE A 20 13.37 -17.73 -32.51
C ILE A 20 13.74 -16.33 -31.96
N PHE A 21 14.93 -15.89 -32.39
CA PHE A 21 15.30 -14.58 -32.92
C PHE A 21 14.61 -13.29 -32.42
N LEU A 22 15.43 -12.48 -31.74
CA LEU A 22 15.68 -11.05 -32.03
C LEU A 22 15.04 -10.51 -33.33
N THR A 23 14.22 -9.46 -33.20
CA THR A 23 14.09 -8.43 -34.24
C THR A 23 14.48 -7.07 -33.67
N LEU A 24 15.76 -6.76 -33.88
CA LEU A 24 16.33 -5.42 -33.95
C LEU A 24 15.56 -4.61 -35.01
N PHE A 25 15.15 -3.38 -34.69
CA PHE A 25 15.89 -2.16 -35.00
C PHE A 25 16.31 -2.04 -36.47
N GLY A 26 15.72 -1.07 -37.16
CA GLY A 26 16.35 -0.38 -38.30
C GLY A 26 15.52 -0.36 -39.58
N CYS A 27 15.04 0.84 -39.95
CA CYS A 27 15.35 1.48 -41.24
C CYS A 27 14.58 2.79 -41.41
N LYS A 28 15.25 3.94 -41.22
CA LYS A 28 15.50 4.95 -42.27
C LYS A 28 16.07 6.27 -41.70
N GLN A 29 17.33 6.54 -42.02
CA GLN A 29 17.88 7.90 -42.20
C GLN A 29 17.39 8.44 -43.56
N GLN A 30 17.17 9.75 -43.78
CA GLN A 30 18.16 10.82 -44.09
C GLN A 30 17.39 11.91 -44.91
N PRO A 31 17.87 13.15 -45.20
CA PRO A 31 18.45 14.26 -44.41
C PRO A 31 17.78 15.67 -44.67
N ALA A 32 18.43 16.71 -44.10
CA ALA A 32 18.37 18.20 -44.24
C ALA A 32 17.94 18.81 -45.60
N ALA A 33 17.51 20.09 -45.74
CA ALA A 33 18.08 21.33 -45.17
C ALA A 33 17.19 22.59 -45.38
N GLU A 34 17.57 23.67 -44.67
CA GLU A 34 17.43 25.12 -44.99
C GLU A 34 16.03 25.80 -44.91
N GLN A 35 15.85 27.04 -44.41
CA GLN A 35 16.76 28.20 -44.34
C GLN A 35 16.21 29.32 -43.40
N SER A 36 17.13 29.90 -42.60
CA SER A 36 17.36 31.33 -42.27
C SER A 36 16.34 32.27 -41.58
N GLU A 37 16.78 32.79 -40.42
CA GLU A 37 16.57 34.13 -39.79
C GLU A 37 16.85 35.32 -40.76
N PRO A 38 16.58 36.63 -40.46
CA PRO A 38 16.50 37.27 -39.13
C PRO A 38 15.48 38.43 -38.91
N ALA A 39 15.48 38.90 -37.65
CA ALA A 39 15.37 40.29 -37.18
C ALA A 39 13.98 40.90 -36.88
N ALA A 40 13.81 41.22 -35.59
CA ALA A 40 12.87 42.18 -35.03
C ALA A 40 13.17 43.63 -35.47
N PRO A 41 12.21 44.55 -35.31
CA PRO A 41 12.25 45.39 -34.11
C PRO A 41 10.88 45.68 -33.46
N ALA A 42 10.97 46.18 -32.22
CA ALA A 42 9.90 46.53 -31.29
C ALA A 42 9.05 47.75 -31.71
N ILE A 43 7.83 47.87 -31.15
CA ILE A 43 7.44 48.92 -30.18
C ILE A 43 5.95 48.76 -29.78
N SER A 44 5.70 48.99 -28.49
CA SER A 44 4.45 49.21 -27.72
C SER A 44 3.31 49.91 -28.50
N THR A 45 2.01 49.80 -28.18
CA THR A 45 1.39 50.48 -27.01
C THR A 45 -0.12 50.14 -26.92
N ASN A 46 -0.60 50.05 -25.68
CA ASN A 46 -1.87 50.57 -25.12
C ASN A 46 -3.11 49.69 -24.93
N ALA A 47 -3.80 50.08 -23.85
CA ALA A 47 -4.82 49.44 -23.03
C ALA A 47 -6.28 49.50 -23.53
N GLY A 48 -7.15 48.76 -22.84
CA GLY A 48 -8.63 48.85 -22.84
C GLY A 48 -9.30 47.53 -23.26
N GLN A 49 -9.84 46.74 -22.33
CA GLN A 49 -11.30 46.60 -22.01
C GLN A 49 -12.12 46.16 -23.25
N ASP A 50 -12.94 45.11 -23.26
CA ASP A 50 -13.85 44.57 -22.23
C ASP A 50 -14.45 43.22 -22.71
N GLU A 51 -15.08 42.50 -21.78
CA GLU A 51 -16.19 41.52 -21.95
C GLU A 51 -16.01 40.27 -22.85
N ALA A 52 -15.89 39.08 -22.27
CA ALA A 52 -16.97 38.19 -21.80
C ALA A 52 -17.51 37.23 -22.88
N ALA A 53 -17.14 35.95 -22.76
CA ALA A 53 -17.92 34.83 -23.26
C ALA A 53 -17.56 33.55 -22.47
N THR A 54 -18.27 33.39 -21.36
CA THR A 54 -18.85 32.13 -20.88
C THR A 54 -18.39 30.84 -21.57
N GLY A 55 -17.47 30.12 -20.93
CA GLY A 55 -17.27 28.69 -21.11
C GLY A 55 -17.75 27.99 -19.86
N ALA A 56 -18.78 27.15 -20.00
CA ALA A 56 -19.38 26.36 -18.94
C ALA A 56 -18.31 25.52 -18.22
N GLU A 57 -18.04 25.90 -16.97
CA GLU A 57 -17.26 25.11 -16.03
C GLU A 57 -18.13 23.90 -15.65
N ALA A 58 -17.68 22.71 -16.05
CA ALA A 58 -18.30 21.47 -15.63
C ALA A 58 -18.28 21.43 -14.11
N GLU A 59 -19.47 21.40 -13.49
CA GLU A 59 -19.64 21.24 -12.05
C GLU A 59 -18.84 20.03 -11.59
N ALA A 60 -17.76 20.29 -10.87
CA ALA A 60 -17.10 19.28 -10.06
C ALA A 60 -18.14 18.75 -9.06
N ALA A 61 -18.25 17.42 -9.00
CA ALA A 61 -19.03 16.75 -7.98
C ALA A 61 -18.62 17.27 -6.59
N PRO A 62 -19.56 17.36 -5.62
CA PRO A 62 -19.22 17.88 -4.31
C PRO A 62 -18.17 16.96 -3.69
N GLU A 63 -16.98 17.50 -3.46
CA GLU A 63 -16.01 16.85 -2.60
C GLU A 63 -16.67 16.75 -1.23
N THR A 64 -17.11 15.53 -0.89
CA THR A 64 -17.41 15.17 0.48
C THR A 64 -16.18 15.57 1.27
N VAL A 65 -16.32 16.52 2.20
CA VAL A 65 -15.23 16.94 3.09
C VAL A 65 -14.87 15.73 3.94
N ARG A 66 -14.00 14.87 3.40
CA ARG A 66 -13.40 13.76 4.10
C ARG A 66 -12.56 14.40 5.18
N ASN A 67 -12.91 14.13 6.43
CA ASN A 67 -12.15 14.64 7.56
C ASN A 67 -10.84 13.86 7.65
N THR A 68 -9.88 14.26 6.81
CA THR A 68 -8.53 13.68 6.73
C THR A 68 -7.86 13.69 8.10
N ASP A 69 -8.07 14.75 8.86
CA ASP A 69 -7.50 14.91 10.19
C ASP A 69 -8.00 13.83 11.15
N ALA A 70 -9.31 13.55 11.15
CA ALA A 70 -9.89 12.47 11.96
C ALA A 70 -9.40 11.07 11.55
N ALA A 71 -9.08 10.87 10.26
CA ALA A 71 -8.53 9.61 9.76
C ALA A 71 -7.09 9.39 10.23
N PHE A 72 -6.24 10.42 10.13
CA PHE A 72 -4.87 10.39 10.68
C PHE A 72 -4.87 10.27 12.20
N ASP A 73 -5.79 10.94 12.90
CA ASP A 73 -5.94 10.82 14.34
C ASP A 73 -6.33 9.39 14.74
N LEU A 74 -7.27 8.76 14.03
CA LEU A 74 -7.64 7.37 14.29
C LEU A 74 -6.43 6.45 14.11
N MET A 75 -5.71 6.58 13.00
CA MET A 75 -4.52 5.77 12.72
C MET A 75 -3.45 5.90 13.81
N ASN A 76 -3.15 7.13 14.25
CA ASN A 76 -2.11 7.41 15.24
C ASN A 76 -2.52 7.06 16.67
N THR A 77 -3.83 7.04 16.94
CA THR A 77 -4.34 6.70 18.26
C THR A 77 -4.80 5.26 18.38
N GLU A 78 -5.03 4.51 17.30
CA GLU A 78 -5.41 3.09 17.38
C GLU A 78 -4.22 2.19 17.77
N SER A 79 -4.51 1.00 18.29
CA SER A 79 -3.50 0.01 18.64
C SER A 79 -4.04 -1.41 18.58
N LEU A 80 -3.20 -2.36 18.19
CA LEU A 80 -3.48 -3.80 18.32
C LEU A 80 -2.77 -4.35 19.56
N GLY A 81 -3.52 -4.49 20.66
CA GLY A 81 -2.93 -4.70 21.98
C GLY A 81 -2.03 -3.53 22.37
N SER A 82 -0.75 -3.80 22.61
CA SER A 82 0.26 -2.76 22.89
C SER A 82 0.98 -2.23 21.65
N LEU A 83 0.76 -2.83 20.48
CA LEU A 83 1.37 -2.38 19.23
C LEU A 83 0.61 -1.18 18.67
N LYS A 84 1.33 -0.11 18.38
CA LYS A 84 0.83 1.12 17.75
C LYS A 84 1.92 1.72 16.87
N LEU A 85 1.53 2.56 15.93
CA LEU A 85 2.49 3.21 15.04
C LEU A 85 3.49 4.07 15.82
N GLY A 86 4.69 4.25 15.24
CA GLY A 86 5.78 5.03 15.80
C GLY A 86 6.59 4.34 16.91
N LEU A 87 6.24 3.12 17.32
CA LEU A 87 7.09 2.35 18.24
C LEU A 87 8.46 2.13 17.62
N THR A 88 9.51 2.35 18.40
CA THR A 88 10.88 2.11 17.96
C THR A 88 11.14 0.62 17.76
N GLN A 89 12.13 0.29 16.94
CA GLN A 89 12.62 -1.07 16.76
C GLN A 89 12.83 -1.80 18.10
N LYS A 90 13.41 -1.12 19.09
CA LYS A 90 13.69 -1.68 20.42
C LYS A 90 12.41 -2.03 21.17
N GLU A 91 11.40 -1.17 21.13
CA GLU A 91 10.12 -1.40 21.80
C GLU A 91 9.35 -2.54 21.14
N VAL A 92 9.34 -2.61 19.80
CA VAL A 92 8.73 -3.73 19.05
C VAL A 92 9.38 -5.06 19.45
N LEU A 93 10.72 -5.12 19.46
CA LEU A 93 11.46 -6.32 19.86
C LEU A 93 11.22 -6.70 21.33
N ALA A 94 11.06 -5.73 22.23
CA ALA A 94 10.74 -6.00 23.62
C ALA A 94 9.34 -6.62 23.80
N GLN A 95 8.39 -6.25 22.94
CA GLN A 95 7.01 -6.75 23.00
C GLN A 95 6.83 -8.09 22.28
N LEU A 96 7.43 -8.25 21.10
CA LEU A 96 7.17 -9.41 20.24
C LEU A 96 8.32 -10.42 20.20
N GLY A 97 9.50 -10.05 20.71
CA GLY A 97 10.73 -10.81 20.50
C GLY A 97 11.28 -10.60 19.09
N LYS A 98 12.15 -11.51 18.64
CA LYS A 98 12.73 -11.48 17.29
C LYS A 98 11.67 -11.91 16.26
N PRO A 99 11.56 -11.25 15.09
CA PRO A 99 10.73 -11.72 13.99
C PRO A 99 11.22 -13.07 13.45
N ASP A 100 10.29 -13.85 12.90
CA ASP A 100 10.59 -15.13 12.25
C ASP A 100 11.39 -14.91 10.95
N ALA A 101 11.07 -13.83 10.22
CA ALA A 101 11.79 -13.40 9.02
C ALA A 101 11.73 -11.88 8.85
N LYS A 102 12.72 -11.33 8.13
CA LYS A 102 12.75 -9.94 7.68
C LYS A 102 12.90 -9.92 6.16
N SER A 103 12.24 -8.99 5.47
CA SER A 103 12.50 -8.76 4.05
C SER A 103 13.84 -8.04 3.84
N LYS A 104 14.22 -7.81 2.59
CA LYS A 104 15.33 -6.92 2.28
C LYS A 104 14.91 -5.48 2.58
N ALA A 105 15.79 -4.70 3.21
CA ALA A 105 15.59 -3.28 3.37
C ALA A 105 15.69 -2.58 2.00
N ILE A 106 14.67 -1.79 1.64
CA ILE A 106 14.61 -1.06 0.36
C ILE A 106 14.12 0.36 0.61
N ILE A 107 14.64 1.33 -0.15
CA ILE A 107 14.12 2.70 -0.09
C ILE A 107 12.80 2.74 -0.86
N TRP A 108 11.75 3.27 -0.26
CA TRP A 108 10.49 3.54 -0.94
C TRP A 108 10.55 4.94 -1.55
N GLU A 109 10.20 5.06 -2.82
CA GLU A 109 10.25 6.35 -3.54
C GLU A 109 9.17 7.33 -3.07
N ALA A 110 8.09 6.81 -2.46
CA ALA A 110 6.97 7.61 -2.00
C ALA A 110 7.34 8.58 -0.87
N ASP A 111 8.17 8.13 0.07
CA ASP A 111 8.56 8.90 1.26
C ASP A 111 10.09 9.07 1.42
N GLY A 112 10.88 8.36 0.60
CA GLY A 112 12.35 8.39 0.65
C GLY A 112 12.94 7.67 1.87
N LEU A 113 12.15 6.91 2.63
CA LEU A 113 12.61 6.14 3.78
C LEU A 113 13.06 4.75 3.35
N THR A 114 13.93 4.14 4.17
CA THR A 114 14.22 2.71 4.06
C THR A 114 13.14 1.94 4.79
N HIS A 115 12.49 0.99 4.11
CA HIS A 115 11.45 0.10 4.65
C HIS A 115 11.94 -1.34 4.72
N GLN A 116 11.44 -2.08 5.71
CA GLN A 116 11.68 -3.51 5.87
C GLN A 116 10.48 -4.17 6.55
N GLU A 117 9.93 -5.20 5.92
CA GLU A 117 8.86 -6.00 6.51
C GLU A 117 9.41 -6.97 7.55
N TRP A 118 8.78 -7.01 8.71
CA TRP A 118 9.08 -7.93 9.80
C TRP A 118 7.92 -8.90 9.97
N ASN A 119 8.22 -10.18 9.72
CA ASN A 119 7.23 -11.24 9.69
C ASN A 119 7.29 -12.05 10.99
N TYR A 120 6.22 -12.02 11.77
CA TYR A 120 5.99 -12.90 12.93
C TYR A 120 4.92 -13.92 12.56
N LYS A 121 5.28 -14.84 11.66
CA LYS A 121 4.41 -15.89 11.10
C LYS A 121 3.69 -16.69 12.19
N THR A 122 4.41 -17.05 13.25
CA THR A 122 3.85 -17.84 14.36
C THR A 122 2.80 -17.08 15.18
N LYS A 123 2.80 -15.74 15.10
CA LYS A 123 1.86 -14.84 15.79
C LYS A 123 0.78 -14.29 14.86
N GLY A 124 0.89 -14.50 13.55
CA GLY A 124 -0.02 -13.92 12.55
C GLY A 124 0.13 -12.40 12.43
N ILE A 125 1.35 -11.87 12.53
CA ILE A 125 1.62 -10.42 12.49
C ILE A 125 2.67 -10.13 11.40
N VAL A 126 2.40 -9.11 10.58
CA VAL A 126 3.38 -8.49 9.69
C VAL A 126 3.45 -7.02 10.04
N LEU A 127 4.67 -6.51 10.22
CA LEU A 127 4.93 -5.10 10.48
C LEU A 127 5.74 -4.52 9.33
N ASP A 128 5.41 -3.32 8.89
CA ASP A 128 6.36 -2.53 8.13
C ASP A 128 7.14 -1.61 9.06
N MET A 129 8.46 -1.66 8.96
CA MET A 129 9.39 -0.87 9.77
C MET A 129 10.15 0.07 8.85
N SER A 130 10.14 1.38 9.15
CA SER A 130 10.75 2.39 8.29
C SER A 130 11.52 3.46 9.05
N GLY A 131 12.52 4.06 8.38
CA GLY A 131 13.39 5.11 8.91
C GLY A 131 14.44 5.56 7.90
N GLN A 132 15.30 6.52 8.26
CA GLN A 132 16.39 6.99 7.39
C GLN A 132 17.43 5.89 7.14
N SER A 133 17.54 4.95 8.07
CA SER A 133 18.39 3.77 8.01
C SER A 133 17.78 2.62 8.84
N GLU A 134 18.34 1.41 8.73
CA GLU A 134 17.87 0.28 9.55
C GLU A 134 18.07 0.47 11.07
N ASN A 135 18.89 1.44 11.50
CA ASN A 135 19.17 1.68 12.91
C ASN A 135 18.10 2.53 13.62
N ASP A 136 17.32 3.30 12.86
CA ASP A 136 16.30 4.25 13.36
C ASP A 136 14.87 3.84 13.00
N PHE A 137 14.68 2.58 12.62
CA PHE A 137 13.36 2.08 12.28
C PHE A 137 12.31 2.29 13.37
N THR A 138 11.16 2.77 12.93
CA THR A 138 9.91 2.87 13.70
C THR A 138 8.80 2.10 12.98
N LEU A 139 7.77 1.72 13.72
CA LEU A 139 6.65 0.94 13.22
C LEU A 139 5.73 1.82 12.35
N GLY A 140 5.73 1.60 11.03
CA GLY A 140 4.94 2.37 10.05
C GLY A 140 3.57 1.77 9.76
N SER A 141 3.45 0.43 9.74
CA SER A 141 2.15 -0.23 9.60
C SER A 141 2.08 -1.57 10.34
N ILE A 142 0.87 -1.98 10.69
CA ILE A 142 0.58 -3.25 11.38
C ILE A 142 -0.48 -4.00 10.60
N THR A 143 -0.17 -5.23 10.20
CA THR A 143 -1.14 -6.20 9.67
C THR A 143 -1.26 -7.39 10.62
N ILE A 144 -2.48 -7.78 10.98
CA ILE A 144 -2.75 -9.03 11.69
C ILE A 144 -3.68 -9.95 10.91
N THR A 145 -3.41 -11.24 10.98
CA THR A 145 -4.19 -12.34 10.39
C THR A 145 -4.23 -13.51 11.39
N PRO A 146 -5.06 -14.55 11.20
CA PRO A 146 -4.96 -15.76 12.01
C PRO A 146 -3.51 -16.30 12.07
N PRO A 147 -3.00 -16.74 13.23
CA PRO A 147 -3.70 -17.00 14.50
C PRO A 147 -3.67 -15.83 15.50
N CYS A 148 -3.45 -14.59 15.06
CA CYS A 148 -3.32 -13.44 15.96
C CYS A 148 -4.56 -13.25 16.85
N THR A 149 -4.32 -12.97 18.13
CA THR A 149 -5.36 -12.74 19.14
C THR A 149 -5.40 -11.29 19.64
N LEU A 150 -4.52 -10.43 19.11
CA LEU A 150 -4.52 -9.01 19.42
C LEU A 150 -5.82 -8.36 18.93
N LYS A 151 -6.23 -7.32 19.65
CA LYS A 151 -7.47 -6.60 19.40
C LYS A 151 -7.21 -5.10 19.36
N THR A 152 -8.04 -4.38 18.62
CA THR A 152 -8.08 -2.92 18.62
C THR A 152 -8.47 -2.40 20.01
N LYS A 153 -8.32 -1.09 20.25
CA LYS A 153 -8.70 -0.45 21.53
C LYS A 153 -10.17 -0.67 21.90
N VAL A 154 -11.02 -0.79 20.89
CA VAL A 154 -12.46 -1.05 21.03
C VAL A 154 -12.82 -2.54 21.00
N GLY A 155 -11.82 -3.43 21.05
CA GLY A 155 -12.03 -4.86 21.25
C GLY A 155 -12.30 -5.68 19.97
N ILE A 156 -12.11 -5.09 18.79
CA ILE A 156 -12.24 -5.79 17.50
C ILE A 156 -10.96 -6.56 17.18
N GLY A 157 -11.08 -7.78 16.71
CA GLY A 157 -9.93 -8.56 16.24
C GLY A 157 -10.34 -9.66 15.27
N ILE A 158 -9.41 -10.56 14.97
CA ILE A 158 -9.69 -11.72 14.11
C ILE A 158 -10.91 -12.49 14.62
N GLY A 159 -11.87 -12.75 13.73
CA GLY A 159 -13.12 -13.45 14.04
C GLY A 159 -14.29 -12.57 14.49
N SER A 160 -14.07 -11.29 14.80
CA SER A 160 -15.15 -10.34 15.11
C SER A 160 -16.13 -10.23 13.92
N PRO A 161 -17.45 -10.21 14.14
CA PRO A 161 -18.44 -10.08 13.07
C PRO A 161 -18.42 -8.68 12.45
N LEU A 162 -18.77 -8.60 11.16
CA LEU A 162 -18.91 -7.33 10.42
C LEU A 162 -19.74 -6.29 11.18
N THR A 163 -20.84 -6.71 11.82
CA THR A 163 -21.73 -5.83 12.58
C THR A 163 -21.07 -5.23 13.83
N GLU A 164 -20.16 -5.93 14.49
CA GLU A 164 -19.41 -5.35 15.61
C GLU A 164 -18.44 -4.28 15.11
N VAL A 165 -17.76 -4.52 13.98
CA VAL A 165 -16.85 -3.55 13.38
C VAL A 165 -17.59 -2.29 12.95
N THR A 166 -18.68 -2.44 12.19
CA THR A 166 -19.44 -1.29 11.68
C THR A 166 -20.05 -0.45 12.79
N ASN A 167 -20.46 -1.07 13.90
CA ASN A 167 -20.93 -0.36 15.08
C ASN A 167 -19.81 0.36 15.82
N ALA A 168 -18.65 -0.29 16.02
CA ALA A 168 -17.54 0.27 16.78
C ALA A 168 -16.88 1.47 16.08
N TYR A 169 -16.78 1.42 14.75
CA TYR A 169 -16.10 2.45 13.94
C TYR A 169 -17.05 3.38 13.18
N LYS A 170 -18.35 3.35 13.44
CA LYS A 170 -19.40 4.03 12.64
C LYS A 170 -19.08 5.48 12.27
N SER A 171 -18.49 6.25 13.17
CA SER A 171 -18.15 7.67 12.95
C SER A 171 -16.95 7.90 12.01
N TYR A 172 -16.18 6.86 11.72
CA TYR A 172 -14.97 6.91 10.92
C TYR A 172 -15.12 6.18 9.59
N ILE A 173 -16.21 5.43 9.36
CA ILE A 173 -16.36 4.61 8.15
C ILE A 173 -16.50 5.51 6.92
N ASP A 174 -15.65 5.24 5.92
CA ASP A 174 -15.83 5.76 4.57
C ASP A 174 -16.76 4.81 3.80
N PRO A 175 -18.01 5.21 3.52
CA PRO A 175 -18.97 4.33 2.86
C PRO A 175 -18.66 4.11 1.37
N GLU A 176 -17.87 4.97 0.73
CA GLU A 176 -17.48 4.81 -0.67
C GLU A 176 -16.35 3.78 -0.82
N LEU A 177 -15.57 3.59 0.24
CA LEU A 177 -14.44 2.64 0.29
C LEU A 177 -14.76 1.37 1.10
N SER A 178 -16.01 1.21 1.54
CA SER A 178 -16.43 0.08 2.38
C SER A 178 -17.56 -0.72 1.73
N ASP A 179 -17.49 -2.04 1.87
CA ASP A 179 -18.53 -3.00 1.50
C ASP A 179 -18.60 -4.17 2.50
N THR A 180 -19.08 -5.33 2.06
CA THR A 180 -19.18 -6.52 2.93
C THR A 180 -17.90 -7.35 3.02
N ALA A 181 -16.94 -7.11 2.12
CA ALA A 181 -15.63 -7.74 2.09
C ALA A 181 -14.56 -6.88 2.79
N TYR A 182 -14.72 -5.56 2.79
CA TYR A 182 -13.80 -4.61 3.43
C TYR A 182 -14.55 -3.49 4.14
N VAL A 183 -14.07 -3.06 5.32
CA VAL A 183 -14.50 -1.83 5.98
C VAL A 183 -13.29 -0.95 6.20
N VAL A 184 -13.36 0.29 5.71
CA VAL A 184 -12.33 1.31 5.87
C VAL A 184 -12.82 2.33 6.91
N ALA A 185 -12.17 2.34 8.07
CA ALA A 185 -12.36 3.38 9.09
C ALA A 185 -11.22 4.40 8.97
N GLY A 186 -11.54 5.63 8.59
CA GLY A 186 -10.59 6.67 8.19
C GLY A 186 -10.54 6.78 6.67
N SER A 187 -9.36 6.63 6.08
CA SER A 187 -9.14 6.65 4.63
C SER A 187 -8.12 5.59 4.22
N VAL A 188 -7.94 5.40 2.92
CA VAL A 188 -6.85 4.54 2.40
C VAL A 188 -5.45 5.12 2.65
N TYR A 189 -5.34 6.43 2.88
CA TYR A 189 -4.07 7.11 3.19
C TYR A 189 -3.77 7.15 4.70
N GLY A 190 -4.69 6.67 5.53
CA GLY A 190 -4.52 6.63 6.97
C GLY A 190 -5.80 6.16 7.65
N GLY A 191 -5.69 5.09 8.41
CA GLY A 191 -6.82 4.56 9.18
C GLY A 191 -6.65 3.10 9.58
N VAL A 192 -7.79 2.43 9.70
CA VAL A 192 -7.89 1.01 10.00
C VAL A 192 -8.71 0.35 8.90
N VAL A 193 -8.14 -0.68 8.28
CA VAL A 193 -8.84 -1.48 7.25
C VAL A 193 -9.11 -2.87 7.81
N PHE A 194 -10.38 -3.26 7.80
CA PHE A 194 -10.80 -4.60 8.16
C PHE A 194 -11.15 -5.38 6.90
N THR A 195 -10.55 -6.55 6.71
CA THR A 195 -10.95 -7.50 5.67
C THR A 195 -11.81 -8.59 6.29
N PHE A 196 -12.83 -9.04 5.56
CA PHE A 196 -13.78 -10.04 6.04
C PHE A 196 -13.75 -11.32 5.19
N GLY A 197 -13.82 -12.46 5.87
CA GLY A 197 -14.14 -13.76 5.29
C GLY A 197 -15.31 -14.36 6.05
N ASN A 198 -16.35 -14.82 5.36
CA ASN A 198 -17.58 -15.34 5.99
C ASN A 198 -18.19 -14.36 7.02
N GLN A 199 -18.23 -13.06 6.67
CA GLN A 199 -18.74 -11.97 7.53
C GLN A 199 -18.01 -11.80 8.88
N LYS A 200 -16.79 -12.32 8.98
CA LYS A 200 -15.91 -12.19 10.15
C LYS A 200 -14.57 -11.62 9.74
N VAL A 201 -13.97 -10.81 10.61
CA VAL A 201 -12.65 -10.21 10.38
C VAL A 201 -11.63 -11.33 10.13
N SER A 202 -11.01 -11.30 8.95
CA SER A 202 -9.92 -12.18 8.54
C SER A 202 -8.57 -11.46 8.54
N SER A 203 -8.57 -10.13 8.42
CA SER A 203 -7.38 -9.28 8.54
C SER A 203 -7.73 -7.93 9.15
N VAL A 204 -6.77 -7.34 9.88
CA VAL A 204 -6.81 -5.94 10.30
C VAL A 204 -5.50 -5.29 9.89
N PHE A 205 -5.57 -4.16 9.20
CA PHE A 205 -4.45 -3.30 8.84
C PHE A 205 -4.59 -1.94 9.53
N ILE A 206 -3.50 -1.42 10.11
CA ILE A 206 -3.39 -0.05 10.62
C ILE A 206 -2.17 0.59 9.94
N GLY A 207 -2.38 1.71 9.26
CA GLY A 207 -1.34 2.44 8.52
C GLY A 207 -1.91 3.23 7.35
N ALA A 208 -1.01 3.72 6.49
CA ALA A 208 -1.35 4.22 5.16
C ALA A 208 -1.31 3.04 4.17
N ALA A 209 -2.47 2.67 3.62
CA ALA A 209 -2.60 1.50 2.72
C ALA A 209 -2.24 1.82 1.26
N ALA A 210 -2.25 3.10 0.89
CA ALA A 210 -1.84 3.60 -0.40
C ALA A 210 -0.61 4.50 -0.21
N GLU A 211 0.57 3.94 -0.48
CA GLU A 211 1.87 4.62 -0.57
C GLU A 211 2.48 4.36 -1.95
#